data_AF-A0A1L9WM31-F1
#
_entry.id   AF-A0A1L9WM31-F1
#
_cell.length_a   1.000
_cell.length_b   1.000
_cell.length_c   1.000
_cell.angle_alpha   90.00
_cell.angle_beta   90.00
_cell.angle_gamma   90.00
#
_symmetry.space_group_name_H-M   'P 1'
#
loop_
_entity.id
_entity.type
_entity.pdbx_description
1 polymer ?
#
loop_
_entity_poly.entity_id
_entity_poly.type
_entity_poly.pdbx_seq_one_letter_code
_entity_poly.pdbx_strand_id
1 'polypeptide(L)'
;MQTANAILQYPDSEEPEHCGWNIQTRTSEPIFRALAGMPDRASLFAQAMIWHAQEPGFSPRYLAEVFPWESTSTLLPPVREISAIGDPDDTCDPTTPHSKPFTIVDVGGGLGHISRALLAHYLSLSEADRHGHGTQESCLGQCEHETDPRENLAVRRRHRPVQCIVQDAAQVVSQALSTAQAQTASNANDMVESRIEFQAHDFFHEQPVKGADVYFLRLVLHDWSDKYALQILRALIPALESGAKVVVNDRVVPGRHEVHYLVERETRDHDMYMLAFQNARERALEDWTALFGAADARFVLSAAHRPAGLWELFMIFSSPHQQEIEIGATQSNAIPRELHLNIKHTSHYTSTPPSDPIRHSPKDQTC
;
A
#
# COMPACT_ATOMS: atom_id res chain seq x y z
N MET A 1 -16.42 -5.33 23.63
CA MET A 1 -15.95 -3.93 23.58
C MET A 1 -17.16 -3.03 23.79
N GLN A 2 -17.04 -1.91 24.50
CA GLN A 2 -18.18 -1.04 24.85
C GLN A 2 -18.66 -0.18 23.67
N THR A 3 -18.58 -0.69 22.44
CA THR A 3 -18.85 0.05 21.20
C THR A 3 -20.29 0.59 21.17
N ALA A 4 -21.27 -0.23 21.54
CA ALA A 4 -22.67 0.21 21.60
C ALA A 4 -22.88 1.34 22.62
N ASN A 5 -22.22 1.27 23.78
CA ASN A 5 -22.30 2.34 24.78
C ASN A 5 -21.66 3.63 24.25
N ALA A 6 -20.54 3.52 23.54
CA ALA A 6 -19.86 4.68 22.94
C ALA A 6 -20.74 5.37 21.91
N ILE A 7 -21.38 4.62 21.01
CA ILE A 7 -22.31 5.16 20.00
C ILE A 7 -23.49 5.89 20.67
N LEU A 8 -24.05 5.32 21.75
CA LEU A 8 -25.16 5.95 22.47
C LEU A 8 -24.73 7.22 23.24
N GLN A 9 -23.50 7.23 23.75
CA GLN A 9 -22.97 8.34 24.54
C GLN A 9 -22.48 9.50 23.66
N TYR A 10 -21.89 9.18 22.50
CA TYR A 10 -21.25 10.12 21.58
C TYR A 10 -21.81 9.97 20.16
N PRO A 11 -23.11 10.28 19.94
CA PRO A 11 -23.70 10.19 18.62
C PRO A 11 -22.99 11.11 17.64
N ASP A 12 -22.73 10.61 16.42
CA ASP A 12 -22.11 11.33 15.31
C ASP A 12 -20.73 11.96 15.61
N SER A 13 -20.07 11.52 16.68
CA SER A 13 -18.74 12.00 17.02
C SER A 13 -17.70 11.49 16.04
N GLU A 14 -16.73 12.34 15.71
CA GLU A 14 -15.53 11.98 14.95
C GLU A 14 -14.25 12.02 15.81
N GLU A 15 -14.38 12.27 17.13
CA GLU A 15 -13.22 12.31 18.04
C GLU A 15 -12.69 10.88 18.30
N PRO A 16 -11.36 10.67 18.25
CA PRO A 16 -10.78 9.34 18.37
C PRO A 16 -10.90 8.73 19.77
N GLU A 17 -11.02 9.56 20.81
CA GLU A 17 -11.25 9.14 22.19
C GLU A 17 -12.72 8.80 22.50
N HIS A 18 -13.66 9.06 21.58
CA HIS A 18 -15.08 8.76 21.76
C HIS A 18 -15.44 7.35 21.26
N CYS A 19 -14.69 6.33 21.71
CA CYS A 19 -14.84 4.95 21.25
C CYS A 19 -15.05 3.95 22.41
N GLY A 20 -15.40 2.71 22.06
CA GLY A 20 -15.66 1.65 23.03
C GLY A 20 -14.43 1.25 23.85
N TRP A 21 -13.23 1.39 23.29
CA TRP A 21 -11.98 1.16 24.00
C TRP A 21 -11.74 2.17 25.11
N ASN A 22 -11.93 3.46 24.84
CA ASN A 22 -11.78 4.54 25.82
C ASN A 22 -12.71 4.38 27.02
N ILE A 23 -13.98 4.04 26.79
CA ILE A 23 -14.93 3.77 27.88
C ILE A 23 -14.48 2.55 28.70
N GLN A 24 -14.01 1.49 28.03
CA GLN A 24 -13.57 0.27 28.70
C GLN A 24 -12.33 0.49 29.56
N THR A 25 -11.36 1.28 29.08
CA THR A 25 -10.10 1.53 29.77
C THR A 25 -10.12 2.75 30.68
N ARG A 26 -11.21 3.54 30.64
CA ARG A 26 -11.41 4.78 31.40
C ARG A 26 -10.30 5.82 31.13
N THR A 27 -9.94 5.98 29.86
CA THR A 27 -8.98 6.98 29.40
C THR A 27 -9.65 8.01 28.50
N SER A 28 -9.19 9.25 28.59
CA SER A 28 -9.56 10.35 27.68
C SER A 28 -8.54 10.54 26.56
N GLU A 29 -7.51 9.71 26.48
CA GLU A 29 -6.50 9.80 25.43
C GLU A 29 -6.80 8.83 24.28
N PRO A 30 -6.48 9.19 23.03
CA PRO A 30 -6.49 8.25 21.91
C PRO A 30 -5.57 7.06 22.17
N ILE A 31 -5.89 5.90 21.60
CA ILE A 31 -5.23 4.61 21.90
C ILE A 31 -3.69 4.68 21.79
N PHE A 32 -3.15 5.29 20.73
CA PHE A 32 -1.70 5.36 20.52
C PHE A 32 -0.98 6.25 21.54
N ARG A 33 -1.63 7.33 22.01
CA ARG A 33 -1.09 8.18 23.08
C ARG A 33 -1.14 7.43 24.41
N ALA A 34 -2.27 6.78 24.71
CA ALA A 34 -2.44 5.99 25.91
C ALA A 34 -1.46 4.80 25.98
N LEU A 35 -1.17 4.15 24.85
CA LEU A 35 -0.19 3.06 24.76
C LEU A 35 1.23 3.53 25.08
N ALA A 36 1.60 4.77 24.78
CA ALA A 36 2.92 5.31 25.14
C ALA A 36 3.16 5.30 26.66
N GLY A 37 2.11 5.40 27.47
CA GLY A 37 2.16 5.24 28.92
C GLY A 37 2.13 3.78 29.41
N MET A 38 2.06 2.79 28.51
CA MET A 38 1.87 1.36 28.82
C MET A 38 2.91 0.49 28.07
N PRO A 39 4.19 0.50 28.48
CA PRO A 39 5.29 -0.07 27.70
C PRO A 39 5.11 -1.54 27.33
N ASP A 40 4.64 -2.39 28.25
CA ASP A 40 4.39 -3.80 27.98
C ASP A 40 3.30 -4.01 26.92
N ARG A 41 2.25 -3.19 26.94
CA ARG A 41 1.16 -3.25 25.96
C ARG A 41 1.59 -2.67 24.62
N ALA A 42 2.37 -1.58 24.62
CA ALA A 42 2.94 -1.02 23.39
C ALA A 42 3.85 -2.03 22.69
N SER A 43 4.66 -2.77 23.46
CA SER A 43 5.50 -3.84 22.93
C SER A 43 4.67 -4.99 22.31
N LEU A 44 3.63 -5.45 23.02
CA LEU A 44 2.72 -6.47 22.48
C LEU A 44 1.97 -6.00 21.24
N PHE A 45 1.51 -4.75 21.23
CA PHE A 45 0.86 -4.14 20.07
C PHE A 45 1.82 -4.08 18.88
N ALA A 46 3.04 -3.58 19.08
CA ALA A 46 4.06 -3.54 18.03
C ALA A 46 4.37 -4.95 17.49
N GLN A 47 4.49 -5.95 18.36
CA GLN A 47 4.73 -7.34 17.93
C GLN A 47 3.56 -7.91 17.12
N ALA A 48 2.31 -7.57 17.48
CA ALA A 48 1.13 -7.95 16.72
C ALA A 48 1.11 -7.29 15.34
N MET A 49 1.48 -6.00 15.25
CA MET A 49 1.58 -5.30 13.97
C MET A 49 2.68 -5.88 13.07
N ILE A 50 3.84 -6.26 13.65
CA ILE A 50 4.91 -6.95 12.92
C ILE A 50 4.40 -8.28 12.35
N TRP A 51 3.69 -9.07 13.17
CA TRP A 51 3.16 -10.36 12.74
C TRP A 51 2.13 -10.20 11.62
N HIS A 52 1.22 -9.24 11.74
CA HIS A 52 0.23 -8.93 10.70
C HIS A 52 0.90 -8.50 9.38
N ALA A 53 1.97 -7.68 9.46
CA ALA A 53 2.74 -7.26 8.29
C ALA A 53 3.50 -8.41 7.57
N GLN A 54 3.67 -9.57 8.21
CA GLN A 54 4.31 -10.76 7.63
C GLN A 54 3.32 -11.65 6.86
N GLU A 55 2.01 -11.46 7.04
CA GLU A 55 1.02 -12.21 6.29
C GLU A 55 1.19 -11.96 4.77
N PRO A 56 1.03 -12.96 3.90
CA PRO A 56 1.20 -12.79 2.46
C PRO A 56 0.32 -11.66 1.88
N GLY A 57 -0.86 -11.46 2.47
CA GLY A 57 -1.80 -10.34 2.22
C GLY A 57 -1.19 -8.95 2.34
N PHE A 58 -0.16 -8.83 3.17
CA PHE A 58 0.44 -7.59 3.65
C PHE A 58 1.88 -7.44 3.14
N SER A 59 2.32 -8.30 2.22
CA SER A 59 3.68 -8.25 1.71
C SER A 59 3.93 -6.96 0.93
N PRO A 60 5.00 -6.21 1.23
CA PRO A 60 5.36 -5.01 0.46
C PRO A 60 5.95 -5.34 -0.91
N ARG A 61 6.13 -6.62 -1.24
CA ARG A 61 6.50 -7.08 -2.57
C ARG A 61 5.57 -6.52 -3.65
N TYR A 62 4.27 -6.47 -3.38
CA TYR A 62 3.31 -5.94 -4.35
C TYR A 62 3.51 -4.45 -4.60
N LEU A 63 3.92 -3.68 -3.59
CA LEU A 63 4.31 -2.29 -3.77
C LEU A 63 5.56 -2.19 -4.67
N ALA A 64 6.53 -3.07 -4.47
CA ALA A 64 7.75 -3.11 -5.28
C ALA A 64 7.50 -3.50 -6.75
N GLU A 65 6.59 -4.44 -6.99
CA GLU A 65 6.30 -4.99 -8.33
C GLU A 65 5.28 -4.19 -9.14
N VAL A 66 4.33 -3.53 -8.46
CA VAL A 66 3.19 -2.84 -9.11
C VAL A 66 3.45 -1.35 -9.27
N PHE A 67 4.15 -0.74 -8.32
CA PHE A 67 4.43 0.69 -8.39
C PHE A 67 5.51 0.96 -9.44
N PRO A 68 5.30 1.88 -10.39
CA PRO A 68 6.28 2.21 -11.42
C PRO A 68 7.40 3.08 -10.82
N TRP A 69 8.32 2.47 -10.06
CA TRP A 69 9.46 3.16 -9.43
C TRP A 69 10.41 3.85 -10.44
N GLU A 70 10.26 3.51 -11.72
CA GLU A 70 11.11 3.96 -12.82
C GLU A 70 10.62 5.24 -13.50
N SER A 71 9.35 5.64 -13.33
CA SER A 71 8.87 6.90 -13.90
C SER A 71 7.66 7.45 -13.14
N THR A 72 7.53 8.77 -13.05
CA THR A 72 6.33 9.44 -12.52
C THR A 72 5.10 9.28 -13.43
N SER A 73 5.25 8.56 -14.56
CA SER A 73 4.29 8.34 -15.62
C SER A 73 3.78 6.89 -15.62
N THR A 74 2.50 6.73 -15.24
CA THR A 74 1.64 5.53 -15.38
C THR A 74 2.14 4.18 -14.81
N LEU A 75 1.21 3.46 -14.17
CA LEU A 75 1.43 2.10 -13.64
C LEU A 75 2.08 1.16 -14.66
N LEU A 76 2.92 0.24 -14.17
CA LEU A 76 3.29 -0.93 -14.94
C LEU A 76 2.05 -1.81 -15.17
N PRO A 77 1.81 -2.31 -16.40
CA PRO A 77 0.74 -3.28 -16.63
C PRO A 77 1.02 -4.57 -15.85
N PRO A 78 -0.01 -5.34 -15.46
CA PRO A 78 0.16 -6.65 -14.84
C PRO A 78 1.01 -7.55 -15.75
N VAL A 79 1.82 -8.44 -15.14
CA VAL A 79 2.94 -9.24 -15.69
C VAL A 79 2.56 -10.23 -16.82
N ARG A 80 1.79 -9.84 -17.82
CA ARG A 80 1.44 -10.69 -18.97
C ARG A 80 1.53 -10.04 -20.34
N GLU A 81 1.63 -8.72 -20.46
CA GLU A 81 1.72 -8.06 -21.77
C GLU A 81 2.73 -6.92 -21.75
N ILE A 82 4.02 -7.27 -21.89
CA ILE A 82 5.03 -6.32 -22.35
C ILE A 82 4.95 -6.31 -23.87
N SER A 83 4.13 -5.41 -24.43
CA SER A 83 4.24 -5.03 -25.83
C SER A 83 4.54 -3.55 -25.92
N ALA A 84 5.47 -3.22 -26.82
CA ALA A 84 6.24 -1.99 -26.86
C ALA A 84 5.40 -0.70 -26.75
N ILE A 85 5.59 0.04 -25.65
CA ILE A 85 5.29 1.47 -25.59
C ILE A 85 6.63 2.17 -25.88
N GLY A 86 6.72 2.84 -27.02
CA GLY A 86 7.88 3.64 -27.39
C GLY A 86 7.95 4.91 -26.53
N ASP A 87 9.13 5.16 -25.97
CA ASP A 87 9.40 6.29 -25.09
C ASP A 87 9.73 7.55 -25.90
N PRO A 88 8.96 8.65 -25.79
CA PRO A 88 9.39 9.92 -26.32
C PRO A 88 10.23 10.63 -25.24
N ASP A 89 11.52 10.78 -25.56
CA ASP A 89 12.46 11.72 -24.91
C ASP A 89 13.27 11.20 -23.70
N ASP A 90 14.11 10.18 -23.91
CA ASP A 90 15.14 9.75 -22.95
C ASP A 90 16.57 9.81 -23.54
N THR A 91 16.99 11.00 -23.97
CA THR A 91 18.41 11.27 -24.28
C THR A 91 19.06 12.04 -23.14
N CYS A 92 19.72 11.35 -22.21
CA CYS A 92 20.57 12.01 -21.20
C CYS A 92 22.08 11.86 -21.51
N ASP A 93 22.71 13.03 -21.65
CA ASP A 93 24.15 13.30 -21.74
C ASP A 93 24.89 12.84 -20.46
N PRO A 94 26.01 12.08 -20.57
CA PRO A 94 26.77 11.57 -19.43
C PRO A 94 27.48 12.64 -18.55
N THR A 95 27.31 13.94 -18.81
CA THR A 95 27.98 15.03 -18.08
C THR A 95 27.16 15.68 -16.96
N THR A 96 25.90 15.30 -16.73
CA THR A 96 25.07 15.90 -15.66
C THR A 96 25.38 15.34 -14.25
N PRO A 97 25.44 16.18 -13.20
CA PRO A 97 25.71 15.75 -11.83
C PRO A 97 24.65 14.75 -11.35
N HIS A 98 25.06 13.75 -10.57
CA HIS A 98 24.24 12.66 -10.03
C HIS A 98 22.79 13.08 -9.73
N SER A 99 21.83 12.53 -10.48
CA SER A 99 20.39 12.72 -10.27
C SER A 99 20.04 12.49 -8.79
N LYS A 100 19.29 13.41 -8.17
CA LYS A 100 18.72 13.29 -6.82
C LYS A 100 18.21 11.86 -6.58
N PRO A 101 18.46 11.21 -5.42
CA PRO A 101 17.90 9.88 -5.14
C PRO A 101 16.37 9.90 -5.24
N PHE A 102 15.76 8.77 -5.57
CA PHE A 102 14.31 8.61 -5.51
C PHE A 102 13.89 8.52 -4.05
N THR A 103 13.16 9.51 -3.55
CA THR A 103 12.86 9.66 -2.12
C THR A 103 11.43 9.21 -1.83
N ILE A 104 11.29 8.29 -0.87
CA ILE A 104 10.02 7.83 -0.31
C ILE A 104 9.93 8.34 1.11
N VAL A 105 8.85 9.05 1.44
CA VAL A 105 8.50 9.38 2.82
C VAL A 105 7.43 8.39 3.29
N ASP A 106 7.80 7.49 4.19
CA ASP A 106 6.94 6.48 4.80
C ASP A 106 6.30 7.09 6.05
N VAL A 107 5.11 7.70 5.87
CA VAL A 107 4.39 8.47 6.89
C VAL A 107 3.64 7.51 7.80
N GLY A 108 3.92 7.52 9.10
CA GLY A 108 3.40 6.53 10.04
C GLY A 108 4.04 5.16 9.85
N GLY A 109 5.30 5.11 9.39
CA GLY A 109 5.98 3.87 9.01
C GLY A 109 6.43 2.99 10.18
N GLY A 110 6.12 3.38 11.43
CA GLY A 110 6.41 2.62 12.63
C GLY A 110 7.90 2.35 12.81
N LEU A 111 8.23 1.07 12.96
CA LEU A 111 9.62 0.63 13.10
C LEU A 111 10.34 0.48 11.75
N GLY A 112 9.70 0.78 10.61
CA GLY A 112 10.32 0.76 9.28
C GLY A 112 10.41 -0.63 8.63
N HIS A 113 9.64 -1.62 9.08
CA HIS A 113 9.65 -2.98 8.51
C HIS A 113 9.29 -2.99 7.02
N ILE A 114 8.35 -2.13 6.63
CA ILE A 114 7.85 -2.06 5.27
C ILE A 114 8.86 -1.40 4.36
N SER A 115 9.42 -0.25 4.78
CA SER A 115 10.55 0.39 4.09
C SER A 115 11.74 -0.56 3.89
N ARG A 116 12.12 -1.35 4.90
CA ARG A 116 13.17 -2.37 4.78
C ARG A 116 12.85 -3.44 3.74
N ALA A 117 11.67 -4.03 3.83
CA ALA A 117 11.29 -5.10 2.92
C ALA A 117 11.11 -4.60 1.48
N LEU A 118 10.64 -3.36 1.30
CA LEU A 118 10.60 -2.68 0.01
C LEU A 118 12.01 -2.50 -0.56
N LEU A 119 12.93 -1.92 0.22
CA LEU A 119 14.31 -1.70 -0.19
C LEU A 119 15.06 -3.01 -0.48
N ALA A 120 14.86 -4.04 0.33
CA ALA A 120 15.46 -5.35 0.12
C ALA A 120 15.00 -5.98 -1.20
N HIS A 121 13.71 -5.86 -1.52
CA HIS A 121 13.17 -6.34 -2.80
C HIS A 121 13.68 -5.49 -3.97
N TYR A 122 13.69 -4.17 -3.83
CA TYR A 122 14.21 -3.26 -4.85
C TYR A 122 15.69 -3.55 -5.18
N LEU A 123 16.51 -3.76 -4.15
CA LEU A 123 17.92 -4.09 -4.33
C LEU A 123 18.11 -5.46 -4.98
N SER A 124 17.31 -6.47 -4.64
CA SER A 124 17.41 -7.80 -5.26
C SER A 124 17.04 -7.79 -6.75
N LEU A 125 16.06 -6.97 -7.15
CA LEU A 125 15.75 -6.73 -8.56
C LEU A 125 16.94 -6.08 -9.28
N SER A 126 17.54 -5.04 -8.67
CA SER A 126 18.71 -4.36 -9.23
C SER A 126 19.95 -5.26 -9.36
N GLU A 127 20.05 -6.31 -8.53
CA GLU A 127 21.12 -7.31 -8.60
C GLU A 127 20.83 -8.37 -9.66
N ALA A 128 19.57 -8.80 -9.81
CA ALA A 128 19.16 -9.73 -10.86
C ALA A 128 19.44 -9.14 -12.27
N ASP A 129 19.15 -7.86 -12.47
CA ASP A 129 19.48 -7.15 -13.71
C ASP A 129 20.99 -7.08 -14.00
N ARG A 130 21.83 -7.11 -12.94
CA ARG A 130 23.30 -7.15 -13.07
C ARG A 130 23.83 -8.55 -13.36
N HIS A 131 23.21 -9.60 -12.80
CA HIS A 131 23.69 -10.99 -12.91
C HIS A 131 23.15 -11.74 -14.14
N GLY A 132 22.08 -11.28 -14.79
CA GLY A 132 21.63 -11.79 -16.09
C GLY A 132 22.64 -11.60 -17.25
N HIS A 133 23.79 -10.98 -16.97
CA HIS A 133 24.82 -10.64 -17.95
C HIS A 133 26.21 -11.28 -17.67
N GLY A 134 26.29 -12.39 -16.93
CA GLY A 134 27.59 -12.95 -16.54
C GLY A 134 27.71 -14.45 -16.34
N THR A 135 27.50 -15.26 -17.38
CA THR A 135 28.24 -16.53 -17.61
C THR A 135 28.23 -16.89 -19.10
N GLN A 136 29.15 -16.30 -19.87
CA GLN A 136 29.71 -17.03 -21.02
C GLN A 136 30.71 -18.04 -20.44
N GLU A 137 30.21 -19.19 -19.97
CA GLU A 137 31.07 -20.35 -19.82
C GLU A 137 31.56 -20.75 -21.21
N SER A 138 32.88 -20.89 -21.31
CA SER A 138 33.59 -21.36 -22.49
C SER A 138 33.21 -22.81 -22.80
N CYS A 139 32.13 -23.03 -23.54
CA CYS A 139 31.88 -24.29 -24.23
C CYS A 139 32.29 -24.13 -25.70
N LEU A 140 33.56 -24.44 -25.97
CA LEU A 140 34.00 -24.82 -27.31
C LEU A 140 33.30 -26.14 -27.67
N GLY A 141 32.30 -26.08 -28.54
CA GLY A 141 31.61 -27.28 -29.03
C GLY A 141 30.32 -26.98 -29.78
N GLN A 142 30.47 -26.63 -31.05
CA GLN A 142 29.53 -26.81 -32.18
C GLN A 142 28.08 -27.22 -31.86
N CYS A 143 27.13 -26.32 -32.13
CA CYS A 143 25.90 -26.58 -32.86
C CYS A 143 25.27 -25.23 -33.27
N GLU A 144 25.13 -25.02 -34.57
CA GLU A 144 24.42 -23.88 -35.15
C GLU A 144 22.92 -24.02 -34.85
N HIS A 145 22.39 -23.16 -33.99
CA HIS A 145 20.98 -22.79 -34.01
C HIS A 145 20.93 -21.27 -34.04
N GLU A 146 20.46 -20.71 -35.16
CA GLU A 146 20.05 -19.32 -35.28
C GLU A 146 19.05 -19.02 -34.16
N THR A 147 19.50 -18.25 -33.16
CA THR A 147 18.61 -17.60 -32.21
C THR A 147 18.08 -16.32 -32.85
N ASP A 148 16.75 -16.19 -32.87
CA ASP A 148 16.01 -15.02 -33.34
C ASP A 148 16.53 -13.75 -32.65
N PRO A 149 16.91 -12.68 -33.39
CA PRO A 149 17.40 -11.42 -32.81
C PRO A 149 16.37 -10.67 -31.93
N ARG A 150 15.15 -11.19 -31.77
CA ARG A 150 14.06 -10.54 -31.03
C ARG A 150 14.02 -10.84 -29.53
N GLU A 151 14.86 -11.73 -29.00
CA GLU A 151 14.83 -12.11 -27.57
C GLU A 151 15.81 -11.37 -26.65
N ASN A 152 16.57 -10.38 -27.15
CA ASN A 152 17.62 -9.74 -26.35
C ASN A 152 17.49 -8.21 -26.25
N LEU A 153 16.32 -7.74 -25.81
CA LEU A 153 16.12 -6.34 -25.45
C LEU A 153 16.10 -6.18 -23.91
N ALA A 154 17.23 -6.46 -23.26
CA ALA A 154 17.47 -6.01 -21.91
C ALA A 154 17.69 -4.47 -21.94
N VAL A 155 16.59 -3.73 -21.83
CA VAL A 155 16.63 -2.28 -21.59
C VAL A 155 17.43 -2.07 -20.30
N ARG A 156 18.59 -1.39 -20.39
CA ARG A 156 19.34 -0.94 -19.21
C ARG A 156 18.49 0.08 -18.45
N ARG A 157 17.65 -0.39 -17.54
CA ARG A 157 16.86 0.45 -16.65
C ARG A 157 17.82 1.11 -15.66
N ARG A 158 18.13 2.38 -15.88
CA ARG A 158 18.97 3.18 -14.98
C ARG A 158 18.10 3.62 -13.81
N HIS A 159 18.11 2.85 -12.74
CA HIS A 159 17.34 3.22 -11.56
C HIS A 159 18.08 4.26 -10.72
N ARG A 160 17.39 5.36 -10.36
CA ARG A 160 17.84 6.28 -9.31
C ARG A 160 18.03 5.49 -8.01
N PRO A 161 19.05 5.77 -7.18
CA PRO A 161 19.13 5.15 -5.87
C PRO A 161 17.87 5.53 -5.06
N VAL A 162 17.15 4.53 -4.54
CA VAL A 162 15.99 4.75 -3.67
C VAL A 162 16.47 5.00 -2.23
N GLN A 163 15.85 5.97 -1.57
CA GLN A 163 16.03 6.31 -0.16
C GLN A 163 14.65 6.42 0.51
N CYS A 164 14.52 5.86 1.71
CA CYS A 164 13.32 5.94 2.53
C CYS A 164 13.56 6.83 3.76
N ILE A 165 12.63 7.73 4.03
CA ILE A 165 12.53 8.49 5.28
C ILE A 165 11.30 7.95 6.01
N VAL A 166 11.51 7.20 7.08
CA VAL A 166 10.47 6.62 7.92
C VAL A 166 10.09 7.64 8.99
N GLN A 167 8.86 8.12 8.91
CA GLN A 167 8.31 9.10 9.84
C GLN A 167 7.33 8.45 10.80
N ASP A 168 7.47 8.76 12.09
CA ASP A 168 6.49 8.39 13.11
C ASP A 168 6.61 9.32 14.33
N ALA A 169 5.74 9.13 15.32
CA ALA A 169 5.81 9.84 16.58
C ALA A 169 7.18 9.63 17.26
N ALA A 170 7.65 10.64 18.00
CA ALA A 170 9.02 10.68 18.54
C ALA A 170 9.39 9.45 19.39
N GLN A 171 8.44 8.92 20.16
CA GLN A 171 8.64 7.71 20.96
C GLN A 171 8.83 6.46 20.09
N VAL A 172 8.10 6.34 18.97
CA VAL A 172 8.20 5.21 18.04
C VAL A 172 9.52 5.29 17.27
N VAL A 173 9.90 6.48 16.79
CA VAL A 173 11.20 6.70 16.16
C VAL A 173 12.36 6.38 17.12
N SER A 174 12.24 6.77 18.39
CA SER A 174 13.26 6.42 19.41
C SER A 174 13.39 4.91 19.59
N GLN A 175 12.27 4.17 19.56
CA GLN A 175 12.26 2.71 19.61
C GLN A 175 12.82 2.08 18.32
N ALA A 176 12.53 2.66 17.16
CA ALA A 176 13.04 2.18 15.88
C ALA A 176 14.56 2.31 15.80
N LEU A 177 15.11 3.45 16.24
CA LEU A 177 16.55 3.69 16.29
C LEU A 177 17.27 2.73 17.25
N SER A 178 16.71 2.44 18.42
CA SER A 178 17.31 1.48 19.35
C SER A 178 17.32 0.05 18.78
N THR A 179 16.24 -0.33 18.08
CA THR A 179 16.13 -1.62 17.39
C THR A 179 17.13 -1.72 16.24
N ALA A 180 17.24 -0.66 15.42
CA ALA A 180 18.17 -0.60 14.30
C ALA A 180 19.63 -0.65 14.76
N GLN A 181 19.98 0.02 15.86
CA GLN A 181 21.32 -0.04 16.47
C GLN A 181 21.66 -1.46 16.95
N ALA A 182 20.70 -2.16 17.58
CA ALA A 182 20.89 -3.55 17.99
C ALA A 182 21.10 -4.49 16.79
N GLN A 183 20.48 -4.21 15.64
CA GLN A 183 20.59 -5.00 14.42
C GLN A 183 21.89 -4.69 13.63
N THR A 184 22.23 -3.41 13.42
CA THR A 184 23.45 -2.99 12.68
C THR A 184 24.74 -3.40 13.37
N ALA A 185 24.75 -3.51 14.71
CA ALA A 185 25.89 -4.08 15.44
C ALA A 185 26.23 -5.53 15.03
N SER A 186 25.29 -6.25 14.41
CA SER A 186 25.53 -7.60 13.86
C SER A 186 25.88 -7.63 12.37
N ASN A 187 25.62 -6.57 11.60
CA ASN A 187 25.89 -6.50 10.15
C ASN A 187 26.21 -5.05 9.68
N ALA A 188 27.49 -4.64 9.78
CA ALA A 188 27.93 -3.28 9.45
C ALA A 188 27.88 -2.88 7.96
N ASN A 189 27.51 -3.80 7.06
CA ASN A 189 27.44 -3.59 5.60
C ASN A 189 26.01 -3.75 5.03
N ASP A 190 24.98 -3.56 5.85
CA ASP A 190 23.61 -3.68 5.36
C ASP A 190 23.23 -2.49 4.45
N MET A 191 23.23 -2.77 3.13
CA MET A 191 22.85 -1.81 2.09
C MET A 191 21.41 -1.31 2.25
N VAL A 192 20.51 -2.09 2.87
CA VAL A 192 19.13 -1.68 3.16
C VAL A 192 19.13 -0.60 4.23
N GLU A 193 19.78 -0.84 5.39
CA GLU A 193 19.82 0.13 6.48
C GLU A 193 20.47 1.46 6.06
N SER A 194 21.47 1.41 5.17
CA SER A 194 22.11 2.63 4.65
C SER A 194 21.18 3.56 3.86
N ARG A 195 19.99 3.07 3.47
CA ARG A 195 18.98 3.79 2.69
C ARG A 195 17.76 4.19 3.51
N ILE A 196 17.77 3.95 4.83
CA ILE A 196 16.68 4.29 5.74
C ILE A 196 17.13 5.39 6.69
N GLU A 197 16.37 6.47 6.72
CA GLU A 197 16.45 7.52 7.72
C GLU A 197 15.19 7.51 8.57
N PHE A 198 15.31 7.63 9.89
CA PHE A 198 14.16 7.79 10.78
C PHE A 198 14.01 9.26 11.18
N GLN A 199 12.80 9.79 11.07
CA GLN A 199 12.49 11.18 11.39
C GLN A 199 11.25 11.27 12.28
N ALA A 200 11.40 11.83 13.48
CA ALA A 200 10.25 12.12 14.33
C ALA A 200 9.35 13.17 13.67
N HIS A 201 8.09 12.85 13.42
CA HIS A 201 7.14 13.76 12.82
C HIS A 201 5.70 13.45 13.28
N ASP A 202 4.93 14.50 13.52
CA ASP A 202 3.50 14.43 13.75
C ASP A 202 2.80 14.81 12.44
N PHE A 203 2.19 13.81 11.78
CA PHE A 203 1.55 13.95 10.48
C PHE A 203 0.30 14.85 10.45
N PHE A 204 -0.17 15.34 11.61
CA PHE A 204 -1.19 16.40 11.67
C PHE A 204 -0.60 17.79 11.42
N HIS A 205 0.72 17.93 11.44
CA HIS A 205 1.44 19.14 11.13
C HIS A 205 2.04 19.08 9.73
N GLU A 206 2.32 20.26 9.17
CA GLU A 206 2.88 20.38 7.82
C GLU A 206 4.08 19.45 7.60
N GLN A 207 4.02 18.70 6.50
CA GLN A 207 5.05 17.73 6.13
C GLN A 207 6.42 18.41 5.91
N PRO A 208 7.46 18.06 6.69
CA PRO A 208 8.76 18.74 6.65
C PRO A 208 9.61 18.36 5.42
N VAL A 209 9.45 17.15 4.89
CA VAL A 209 10.20 16.70 3.71
C VAL A 209 9.46 17.16 2.47
N LYS A 210 10.01 18.14 1.76
CA LYS A 210 9.43 18.72 0.54
C LYS A 210 9.97 18.03 -0.72
N GLY A 211 9.11 17.87 -1.73
CA GLY A 211 9.53 17.37 -3.04
C GLY A 211 10.05 15.93 -3.02
N ALA A 212 9.54 15.08 -2.12
CA ALA A 212 9.75 13.64 -2.23
C ALA A 212 8.98 13.09 -3.43
N ASP A 213 9.50 12.03 -4.05
CA ASP A 213 8.84 11.40 -5.19
C ASP A 213 7.55 10.68 -4.76
N VAL A 214 7.56 10.08 -3.55
CA VAL A 214 6.41 9.36 -2.98
C VAL A 214 6.21 9.72 -1.51
N TYR A 215 4.96 9.98 -1.14
CA TYR A 215 4.48 9.98 0.25
C TYR A 215 3.60 8.75 0.44
N PHE A 216 4.09 7.80 1.20
CA PHE A 216 3.47 6.50 1.42
C PHE A 216 2.75 6.48 2.77
N LEU A 217 1.48 6.11 2.78
CA LEU A 217 0.66 5.93 3.97
C LEU A 217 0.08 4.53 3.94
N ARG A 218 0.54 3.68 4.85
CA ARG A 218 0.07 2.29 4.94
C ARG A 218 -0.61 2.04 6.27
N LEU A 219 -1.88 1.62 6.22
CA LEU A 219 -2.66 1.36 7.43
C LEU A 219 -2.55 2.54 8.42
N VAL A 220 -2.67 3.76 7.87
CA VAL A 220 -2.63 5.00 8.66
C VAL A 220 -3.98 5.65 8.60
N LEU A 221 -4.51 5.93 7.40
CA LEU A 221 -5.73 6.71 7.25
C LEU A 221 -6.98 5.96 7.75
N HIS A 222 -6.96 4.63 7.82
CA HIS A 222 -8.04 3.84 8.45
C HIS A 222 -8.13 3.98 9.98
N ASP A 223 -7.06 4.41 10.66
CA ASP A 223 -7.06 4.65 12.11
C ASP A 223 -7.79 5.96 12.49
N TRP A 224 -8.20 6.74 11.48
CA TRP A 224 -8.73 8.09 11.65
C TRP A 224 -10.08 8.27 10.97
N SER A 225 -11.00 8.97 11.64
CA SER A 225 -12.23 9.47 11.04
C SER A 225 -11.93 10.47 9.90
N ASP A 226 -12.94 10.78 9.08
CA ASP A 226 -12.75 11.63 7.90
C ASP A 226 -12.24 13.04 8.30
N LYS A 227 -12.76 13.61 9.40
CA LYS A 227 -12.24 14.85 10.00
C LYS A 227 -10.72 14.86 10.18
N TYR A 228 -10.13 13.77 10.65
CA TYR A 228 -8.69 13.67 10.95
C TYR A 228 -7.87 13.22 9.74
N ALA A 229 -8.39 12.28 8.95
CA ALA A 229 -7.75 11.88 7.70
C ALA A 229 -7.60 13.08 6.73
N LEU A 230 -8.60 13.97 6.66
CA LEU A 230 -8.52 15.23 5.91
C LEU A 230 -7.42 16.16 6.42
N GLN A 231 -7.20 16.23 7.74
CA GLN A 231 -6.12 17.05 8.31
C GLN A 231 -4.75 16.51 7.88
N ILE A 232 -4.56 15.20 7.94
CA ILE A 232 -3.32 14.53 7.50
C ILE A 232 -3.07 14.81 6.02
N LEU A 233 -4.07 14.57 5.17
CA LEU A 233 -3.94 14.81 3.73
C LEU A 233 -3.62 16.27 3.42
N ARG A 234 -4.27 17.23 4.11
CA ARG A 234 -4.01 18.66 3.94
C ARG A 234 -2.62 19.07 4.41
N ALA A 235 -2.10 18.45 5.46
CA ALA A 235 -0.76 18.67 5.95
C ALA A 235 0.33 18.18 4.98
N LEU A 236 0.02 17.19 4.13
CA LEU A 236 0.91 16.72 3.06
C LEU A 236 0.97 17.69 1.88
N ILE A 237 -0.15 18.35 1.51
CA ILE A 237 -0.27 19.16 0.28
C ILE A 237 0.90 20.13 0.07
N PRO A 238 1.34 20.94 1.07
CA PRO A 238 2.44 21.89 0.87
C PRO A 238 3.79 21.25 0.54
N ALA A 239 3.93 19.94 0.67
CA ALA A 239 5.13 19.19 0.35
C ALA A 239 5.10 18.53 -1.04
N LEU A 240 3.92 18.42 -1.66
CA LEU A 240 3.72 17.73 -2.92
C LEU A 240 4.18 18.62 -4.09
N GLU A 241 5.29 18.25 -4.73
CA GLU A 241 5.73 18.90 -5.97
C GLU A 241 5.05 18.29 -7.20
N SER A 242 5.26 18.89 -8.38
CA SER A 242 4.80 18.29 -9.65
C SER A 242 5.45 16.92 -9.84
N GLY A 243 4.64 15.92 -10.20
CA GLY A 243 5.09 14.54 -10.37
C GLY A 243 5.09 13.68 -9.10
N ALA A 244 5.05 14.30 -7.91
CA ALA A 244 4.96 13.56 -6.65
C ALA A 244 3.66 12.73 -6.58
N LYS A 245 3.74 11.55 -5.94
CA LYS A 245 2.58 10.67 -5.71
C LYS A 245 2.31 10.50 -4.23
N VAL A 246 1.03 10.47 -3.87
CA VAL A 246 0.58 9.96 -2.57
C VAL A 246 0.11 8.53 -2.79
N VAL A 247 0.74 7.58 -2.11
CA VAL A 247 0.41 6.16 -2.21
C VAL A 247 -0.23 5.73 -0.91
N VAL A 248 -1.47 5.28 -1.00
CA VAL A 248 -2.22 4.73 0.13
C VAL A 248 -2.27 3.22 -0.03
N ASN A 249 -1.84 2.50 0.99
CA ASN A 249 -2.00 1.06 1.08
C ASN A 249 -2.87 0.76 2.29
N ASP A 250 -4.16 0.55 2.01
CA ASP A 250 -5.15 0.38 3.05
C ASP A 250 -6.20 -0.66 2.65
N ARG A 251 -7.00 -1.11 3.61
CA ARG A 251 -8.13 -1.99 3.30
C ARG A 251 -9.20 -1.21 2.54
N VAL A 252 -9.88 -1.92 1.65
CA VAL A 252 -11.01 -1.36 0.91
C VAL A 252 -12.22 -2.23 1.10
N VAL A 253 -13.29 -1.62 1.61
CA VAL A 253 -14.57 -2.28 1.82
C VAL A 253 -15.12 -2.69 0.45
N PRO A 254 -15.30 -3.99 0.17
CA PRO A 254 -15.86 -4.43 -1.09
C PRO A 254 -17.34 -4.07 -1.16
N GLY A 255 -17.82 -3.84 -2.38
CA GLY A 255 -19.24 -3.73 -2.67
C GLY A 255 -19.98 -5.00 -2.26
N ARG A 256 -21.28 -4.85 -2.00
CA ARG A 256 -22.15 -5.97 -1.61
C ARG A 256 -22.10 -7.06 -2.70
N HIS A 257 -21.78 -8.29 -2.30
CA HIS A 257 -21.63 -9.44 -3.22
C HIS A 257 -20.54 -9.30 -4.29
N GLU A 258 -19.61 -8.32 -4.17
CA GLU A 258 -18.45 -8.19 -5.08
C GLU A 258 -17.45 -9.34 -4.88
N VAL A 259 -17.34 -9.83 -3.64
CA VAL A 259 -16.39 -10.87 -3.24
C VAL A 259 -17.10 -11.99 -2.48
N HIS A 260 -16.40 -13.10 -2.25
CA HIS A 260 -16.92 -14.21 -1.46
C HIS A 260 -17.28 -13.74 -0.02
N TYR A 261 -18.34 -14.30 0.58
CA TYR A 261 -18.85 -13.80 1.86
C TYR A 261 -17.83 -13.83 3.00
N LEU A 262 -16.90 -14.81 3.01
CA LEU A 262 -15.81 -14.84 3.99
C LEU A 262 -14.89 -13.64 3.82
N VAL A 263 -14.64 -13.23 2.58
CA VAL A 263 -13.80 -12.08 2.27
C VAL A 263 -14.48 -10.79 2.74
N GLU A 264 -15.77 -10.65 2.43
CA GLU A 264 -16.57 -9.52 2.89
C GLU A 264 -16.64 -9.44 4.42
N ARG A 265 -16.80 -10.58 5.11
CA ARG A 265 -16.88 -10.65 6.57
C ARG A 265 -15.59 -10.15 7.24
N GLU A 266 -14.42 -10.62 6.80
CA GLU A 266 -13.14 -10.23 7.41
C GLU A 266 -12.91 -8.71 7.35
N THR A 267 -13.23 -8.07 6.22
CA THR A 267 -13.10 -6.61 6.09
C THR A 267 -14.10 -5.86 6.97
N ARG A 268 -15.33 -6.35 7.10
CA ARG A 268 -16.35 -5.76 7.99
C ARG A 268 -16.04 -5.95 9.47
N ASP A 269 -15.43 -7.08 9.84
CA ASP A 269 -14.96 -7.32 11.21
C ASP A 269 -13.83 -6.35 11.56
N HIS A 270 -12.94 -6.05 10.60
CA HIS A 270 -11.91 -5.01 10.74
C HIS A 270 -12.49 -3.61 10.92
N ASP A 271 -13.50 -3.25 10.12
CA ASP A 271 -14.21 -1.97 10.28
C ASP A 271 -14.79 -1.81 11.70
N MET A 272 -15.35 -2.89 12.24
CA MET A 272 -15.80 -2.91 13.63
C MET A 272 -14.66 -2.75 14.65
N TYR A 273 -13.44 -3.20 14.34
CA TYR A 273 -12.25 -2.94 15.17
C TYR A 273 -11.87 -1.45 15.10
N MET A 274 -11.76 -0.86 13.92
CA MET A 274 -11.43 0.56 13.76
C MET A 274 -12.43 1.45 14.52
N LEU A 275 -13.73 1.14 14.39
CA LEU A 275 -14.78 1.83 15.15
C LEU A 275 -14.62 1.65 16.67
N ALA A 276 -14.34 0.43 17.13
CA ALA A 276 -14.26 0.13 18.56
C ALA A 276 -13.03 0.72 19.24
N PHE A 277 -11.89 0.82 18.55
CA PHE A 277 -10.60 1.25 19.12
C PHE A 277 -10.31 2.73 18.95
N GLN A 278 -10.76 3.36 17.86
CA GLN A 278 -10.37 4.74 17.52
C GLN A 278 -11.52 5.58 16.99
N ASN A 279 -12.77 5.08 17.00
CA ASN A 279 -13.90 5.76 16.37
C ASN A 279 -13.62 6.11 14.89
N ALA A 280 -12.93 5.18 14.21
CA ALA A 280 -12.52 5.29 12.82
C ALA A 280 -13.27 4.27 11.95
N ARG A 281 -12.92 4.18 10.67
CA ARG A 281 -13.63 3.35 9.69
C ARG A 281 -12.72 2.86 8.58
N GLU A 282 -13.06 1.70 8.06
CA GLU A 282 -12.64 1.28 6.74
C GLU A 282 -13.47 2.01 5.67
N ARG A 283 -12.91 2.13 4.46
CA ARG A 283 -13.49 2.94 3.39
C ARG A 283 -13.65 2.12 2.11
N ALA A 284 -14.74 2.33 1.38
CA ALA A 284 -14.88 1.85 0.02
C ALA A 284 -14.01 2.69 -0.93
N LEU A 285 -13.84 2.25 -2.19
CA LEU A 285 -13.00 2.97 -3.15
C LEU A 285 -13.54 4.38 -3.46
N GLU A 286 -14.86 4.51 -3.50
CA GLU A 286 -15.55 5.77 -3.71
C GLU A 286 -15.35 6.73 -2.53
N ASP A 287 -15.35 6.20 -1.30
CA ASP A 287 -15.06 6.98 -0.09
C ASP A 287 -13.63 7.54 -0.12
N TRP A 288 -12.64 6.73 -0.55
CA TRP A 288 -11.26 7.20 -0.71
C TRP A 288 -11.16 8.33 -1.73
N THR A 289 -11.83 8.18 -2.88
CA THR A 289 -11.86 9.22 -3.92
C THR A 289 -12.51 10.51 -3.40
N ALA A 290 -13.62 10.38 -2.67
CA ALA A 290 -14.31 11.51 -2.05
C ALA A 290 -13.47 12.20 -0.96
N LEU A 291 -12.77 11.43 -0.12
CA LEU A 291 -11.89 11.92 0.94
C LEU A 291 -10.74 12.75 0.36
N PHE A 292 -10.05 12.23 -0.65
CA PHE A 292 -8.97 12.96 -1.32
C PHE A 292 -9.50 14.21 -2.03
N GLY A 293 -10.64 14.12 -2.74
CA GLY A 293 -11.27 15.29 -3.37
C GLY A 293 -11.70 16.36 -2.37
N ALA A 294 -12.13 15.97 -1.16
CA ALA A 294 -12.47 16.90 -0.08
C ALA A 294 -11.24 17.51 0.62
N ALA A 295 -10.08 16.83 0.56
CA ALA A 295 -8.80 17.40 0.98
C ALA A 295 -8.36 18.47 -0.02
N ASP A 296 -8.37 18.15 -1.31
CA ASP A 296 -8.14 19.06 -2.44
C ASP A 296 -8.72 18.49 -3.74
N ALA A 297 -9.52 19.27 -4.46
CA ALA A 297 -10.19 18.84 -5.68
C ALA A 297 -9.24 18.46 -6.84
N ARG A 298 -7.95 18.82 -6.73
CA ARG A 298 -6.92 18.51 -7.72
C ARG A 298 -6.30 17.12 -7.53
N PHE A 299 -6.56 16.43 -6.42
CA PHE A 299 -6.16 15.04 -6.30
C PHE A 299 -6.90 14.17 -7.32
N VAL A 300 -6.15 13.34 -8.04
CA VAL A 300 -6.70 12.39 -9.00
C VAL A 300 -6.22 10.98 -8.65
N LEU A 301 -7.18 10.07 -8.42
CA LEU A 301 -6.88 8.65 -8.33
C LEU A 301 -6.38 8.19 -9.70
N SER A 302 -5.06 8.00 -9.79
CA SER A 302 -4.38 7.62 -11.02
C SER A 302 -4.45 6.11 -11.24
N ALA A 303 -4.58 5.36 -10.14
CA ALA A 303 -4.46 3.93 -10.14
C ALA A 303 -5.00 3.32 -8.84
N ALA A 304 -5.64 2.16 -8.98
CA ALA A 304 -6.05 1.31 -7.88
C ALA A 304 -5.69 -0.14 -8.24
N HIS A 305 -4.90 -0.80 -7.39
CA HIS A 305 -4.44 -2.16 -7.63
C HIS A 305 -4.69 -3.04 -6.42
N ARG A 306 -5.48 -4.11 -6.62
CA ARG A 306 -5.73 -5.17 -5.64
C ARG A 306 -5.04 -6.44 -6.15
N PRO A 307 -3.94 -6.89 -5.54
CA PRO A 307 -3.35 -8.15 -5.95
C PRO A 307 -4.30 -9.32 -5.62
N ALA A 308 -4.28 -10.35 -6.46
CA ALA A 308 -5.18 -11.50 -6.30
C ALA A 308 -4.93 -12.20 -4.96
N GLY A 309 -5.98 -12.40 -4.18
CA GLY A 309 -5.92 -13.08 -2.89
C GLY A 309 -5.48 -12.21 -1.71
N LEU A 310 -5.33 -10.89 -1.90
CA LEU A 310 -5.03 -9.95 -0.82
C LEU A 310 -6.20 -9.02 -0.50
N TRP A 311 -6.12 -8.47 0.71
CA TRP A 311 -7.16 -7.65 1.33
C TRP A 311 -6.93 -6.16 1.14
N GLU A 312 -5.68 -5.75 0.98
CA GLU A 312 -5.30 -4.36 0.83
C GLU A 312 -5.38 -3.92 -0.63
N LEU A 313 -5.79 -2.67 -0.84
CA LEU A 313 -5.73 -1.99 -2.11
C LEU A 313 -4.60 -0.97 -2.08
N PHE A 314 -3.75 -0.99 -3.11
CA PHE A 314 -2.84 0.10 -3.37
C PHE A 314 -3.56 1.15 -4.21
N MET A 315 -3.71 2.34 -3.67
CA MET A 315 -4.27 3.49 -4.36
C MET A 315 -3.17 4.53 -4.57
N ILE A 316 -3.05 5.04 -5.79
CA ILE A 316 -2.05 6.03 -6.14
C ILE A 316 -2.78 7.30 -6.57
N PHE A 317 -2.54 8.36 -5.83
CA PHE A 317 -3.06 9.69 -6.09
C PHE A 317 -1.94 10.58 -6.65
N SER A 318 -2.23 11.27 -7.75
CA SER A 318 -1.32 12.26 -8.29
C SER A 318 -1.36 13.55 -7.49
N SER A 319 -0.20 14.20 -7.35
CA SER A 319 -0.05 15.49 -6.68
C SER A 319 -1.01 16.55 -7.26
N PRO A 320 -1.61 17.40 -6.40
CA PRO A 320 -2.46 18.50 -6.81
C PRO A 320 -1.71 19.62 -7.55
N HIS A 321 -0.37 19.56 -7.61
CA HIS A 321 0.51 20.51 -8.31
C HIS A 321 0.91 20.04 -9.72
N GLN A 322 0.21 19.07 -10.30
CA GLN A 322 0.43 18.68 -11.69
C GLN A 322 0.23 19.90 -12.60
N GLN A 323 1.29 20.28 -13.35
CA GLN A 323 1.20 21.34 -14.37
C GLN A 323 0.04 21.03 -15.32
N GLU A 324 -0.75 22.05 -15.66
CA GLU A 324 -1.68 22.02 -16.78
C GLU A 324 -0.91 21.55 -18.02
N ILE A 325 -1.07 20.28 -18.38
CA ILE A 325 -0.85 19.89 -19.77
C ILE A 325 -1.99 20.58 -20.50
N GLU A 326 -1.69 21.64 -21.25
CA GLU A 326 -2.61 22.28 -22.19
C GLU A 326 -3.16 21.21 -23.13
N ILE A 327 -4.30 20.61 -22.78
CA ILE A 327 -5.11 19.87 -23.75
C ILE A 327 -5.80 20.95 -24.56
N GLY A 328 -5.21 21.26 -25.72
CA GLY A 328 -5.83 22.08 -26.75
C GLY A 328 -7.29 21.70 -26.90
N ALA A 329 -8.14 22.70 -26.74
CA ALA A 329 -9.59 22.58 -26.73
C ALA A 329 -10.10 21.72 -27.89
N THR A 330 -10.71 20.58 -27.57
CA THR A 330 -11.83 20.05 -28.34
C THR A 330 -12.95 19.75 -27.37
N GLN A 331 -13.90 20.68 -27.30
CA GLN A 331 -15.19 20.46 -26.65
C GLN A 331 -15.85 19.23 -27.29
N SER A 332 -16.05 18.19 -26.48
CA SER A 332 -16.98 17.12 -26.78
C SER A 332 -17.66 16.74 -25.47
N ASN A 333 -18.87 17.29 -25.29
CA ASN A 333 -19.82 16.84 -24.26
C ASN A 333 -20.13 15.36 -24.48
N ALA A 334 -19.47 14.47 -23.74
CA ALA A 334 -19.88 13.09 -23.60
C ALA A 334 -19.58 12.62 -22.17
N ILE A 335 -20.64 12.36 -21.41
CA ILE A 335 -20.60 11.68 -20.12
C ILE A 335 -20.10 10.25 -20.37
N PRO A 336 -18.99 9.78 -19.76
CA PRO A 336 -18.58 8.39 -19.92
C PRO A 336 -19.56 7.46 -19.19
N ARG A 337 -20.16 6.54 -19.95
CA ARG A 337 -20.92 5.40 -19.42
C ARG A 337 -19.96 4.40 -18.76
N GLU A 338 -20.40 3.89 -17.62
CA GLU A 338 -19.92 2.74 -16.82
C GLU A 338 -18.63 2.03 -17.27
N LEU A 339 -17.60 2.10 -16.42
CA LEU A 339 -16.50 1.13 -16.42
C LEU A 339 -17.05 -0.25 -16.03
N HIS A 340 -17.28 -1.11 -17.01
CA HIS A 340 -17.45 -2.54 -16.77
C HIS A 340 -16.08 -3.17 -16.50
N LEU A 341 -15.78 -3.48 -15.24
CA LEU A 341 -14.67 -4.33 -14.84
C LEU A 341 -14.89 -5.74 -15.40
N ASN A 342 -14.08 -6.11 -16.39
CA ASN A 342 -14.16 -7.40 -17.06
C ASN A 342 -13.44 -8.47 -16.21
N ILE A 343 -14.11 -8.98 -15.17
CA ILE A 343 -13.60 -10.10 -14.36
C ILE A 343 -13.80 -11.40 -15.15
N LYS A 344 -12.73 -11.89 -15.79
CA LYS A 344 -12.74 -13.23 -16.39
C LYS A 344 -12.66 -14.29 -15.29
N HIS A 345 -13.80 -14.93 -14.99
CA HIS A 345 -13.84 -16.17 -14.22
C HIS A 345 -13.18 -17.31 -15.01
N THR A 346 -12.08 -17.86 -14.50
CA THR A 346 -11.65 -19.22 -14.87
C THR A 346 -12.20 -20.20 -13.83
N SER A 347 -13.41 -20.71 -14.08
CA SER A 347 -13.97 -21.83 -13.32
C SER A 347 -13.54 -23.14 -13.97
N HIS A 348 -12.61 -23.87 -13.35
CA HIS A 348 -12.49 -25.31 -13.54
C HIS A 348 -12.87 -26.00 -12.24
N TYR A 349 -14.18 -26.20 -12.04
CA TYR A 349 -14.71 -27.24 -11.17
C TYR A 349 -15.81 -27.95 -11.95
N THR A 350 -15.52 -29.17 -12.40
CA THR A 350 -16.50 -30.06 -13.04
C THR A 350 -17.46 -30.57 -11.98
N SER A 351 -18.74 -30.26 -12.18
CA SER A 351 -19.86 -30.72 -11.37
C SER A 351 -20.20 -32.17 -11.68
N THR A 352 -20.12 -33.05 -10.68
CA THR A 352 -20.92 -34.29 -10.63
C THR A 352 -21.73 -34.28 -9.33
N PRO A 353 -23.08 -34.30 -9.40
CA PRO A 353 -23.93 -34.30 -8.20
C PRO A 353 -24.00 -35.71 -7.59
N PRO A 354 -24.09 -35.86 -6.26
CA PRO A 354 -24.32 -37.15 -5.64
C PRO A 354 -25.78 -37.58 -5.83
N SER A 355 -25.98 -38.82 -6.24
CA SER A 355 -27.27 -39.48 -6.37
C SER A 355 -27.82 -39.92 -5.01
N ASP A 356 -28.99 -39.41 -4.62
CA ASP A 356 -29.83 -39.98 -3.57
C ASP A 356 -30.45 -41.31 -4.01
N PRO A 357 -30.51 -42.34 -3.13
CA PRO A 357 -31.48 -43.41 -3.27
C PRO A 357 -32.53 -43.34 -2.16
N ILE A 358 -33.72 -42.86 -2.52
CA ILE A 358 -34.95 -43.21 -1.78
C ILE A 358 -35.37 -44.62 -2.20
N ARG A 359 -35.50 -45.54 -1.22
CA ARG A 359 -36.30 -46.77 -1.36
C ARG A 359 -37.22 -46.93 -0.15
N HIS A 360 -38.53 -46.77 -0.39
CA HIS A 360 -39.64 -47.36 0.38
C HIS A 360 -39.48 -48.90 0.43
N SER A 361 -39.93 -49.72 1.39
CA SER A 361 -41.07 -49.81 2.33
C SER A 361 -40.88 -51.13 3.15
N PRO A 362 -41.83 -51.73 3.91
CA PRO A 362 -42.85 -51.25 4.87
C PRO A 362 -42.83 -51.97 6.26
N LYS A 363 -43.62 -51.41 7.20
CA LYS A 363 -44.49 -52.07 8.21
C LYS A 363 -43.92 -52.74 9.49
N ASP A 364 -44.62 -52.36 10.57
CA ASP A 364 -45.16 -53.15 11.69
C ASP A 364 -44.41 -53.25 13.04
N GLN A 365 -45.24 -52.99 14.07
CA GLN A 365 -45.29 -53.56 15.44
C GLN A 365 -44.51 -52.92 16.60
N THR A 366 -45.28 -52.20 17.43
CA THR A 366 -45.42 -52.34 18.90
C THR A 366 -44.17 -52.62 19.75
N CYS A 367 -43.81 -51.71 20.67
CA CYS A 367 -44.21 -51.73 22.08
C CYS A 367 -43.79 -50.41 22.76
#